data_AF-E1QKJ6-F1
#
_entry.id   AF-E1QKJ6-F1
#
_cell.length_a   1.000
_cell.length_b   1.000
_cell.length_c   1.000
_cell.angle_alpha   90.00
_cell.angle_beta   90.00
_cell.angle_gamma   90.00
#
_symmetry.space_group_name_H-M   'P 1'
#
loop_
_entity.id
_entity.type
_entity.pdbx_description
1 polymer ?
#
loop_
_entity_poly.entity_id
_entity_poly.type
_entity_poly.pdbx_seq_one_letter_code
_entity_poly.pdbx_strand_id
1 'polypeptide(L)'
;MFSYDAEIEMLRAWDYPNPEQPGAALPLVYGDMSLGGAGGLWPAVCLDAANLVYAVAGHPMKGPVSLHDADGQAIAPISCGAENYLGKGVICLARLSQQPAGGQVLARGKGKMNADGALLENPLEIAADLLAFAGQDPAQTLDLSAYGRARAAAHGAGLTAAGVIDRPQSLAAILTALMGEFLGSWWLDGRGRLKLLIDIGSGALDESELSCAIGRPALRQVEVSASLADVVNRADALYCLNPASGEYLAAFDGRQTQNQASISLYGRRALSLELNWVRAQATARAISRRLVEVLGVPRRMIDCEEGGLAHIGLEKGDAALFSLPWLHDDQGLPLVNQVTRVLSVEPQMDRRLTRLCLMDTGYFKTLACRADGSRPADGVVKAGGDRDRRAF
;
A
#
# COMPACT_ATOMS: atom_id res chain seq x y z
N MET A 1 -25.33 -0.41 -5.71
CA MET A 1 -24.16 -0.86 -4.94
C MET A 1 -23.04 -1.06 -5.94
N PHE A 2 -21.99 -0.25 -5.90
CA PHE A 2 -20.86 -0.39 -6.82
C PHE A 2 -20.15 -1.71 -6.52
N SER A 3 -19.83 -2.48 -7.56
CA SER A 3 -19.06 -3.71 -7.39
C SER A 3 -17.58 -3.39 -7.59
N TYR A 4 -16.76 -3.62 -6.58
CA TYR A 4 -15.31 -3.50 -6.68
C TYR A 4 -14.69 -4.55 -7.63
N ASP A 5 -15.46 -5.57 -7.98
CA ASP A 5 -15.09 -6.62 -8.94
C ASP A 5 -15.35 -6.21 -10.39
N ALA A 6 -16.09 -5.11 -10.63
CA ALA A 6 -16.27 -4.57 -11.97
C ALA A 6 -14.96 -3.96 -12.49
N GLU A 7 -14.68 -4.16 -13.78
CA GLU A 7 -13.54 -3.53 -14.44
C GLU A 7 -13.69 -2.00 -14.46
N ILE A 8 -12.58 -1.30 -14.24
CA ILE A 8 -12.57 0.15 -14.40
C ILE A 8 -12.77 0.52 -15.89
N GLU A 9 -13.65 1.48 -16.15
CA GLU A 9 -13.94 1.93 -17.51
C GLU A 9 -12.84 2.88 -17.99
N MET A 10 -11.90 2.33 -18.77
CA MET A 10 -10.82 3.10 -19.40
C MET A 10 -11.24 3.59 -20.79
N LEU A 11 -10.78 4.79 -21.17
CA LEU A 11 -10.92 5.29 -22.53
C LEU A 11 -10.33 4.30 -23.54
N ARG A 12 -10.94 4.18 -24.70
CA ARG A 12 -10.59 3.15 -25.69
C ARG A 12 -10.15 3.76 -27.02
N ALA A 13 -9.29 3.06 -27.74
CA ALA A 13 -8.79 3.50 -29.04
C ALA A 13 -9.88 3.52 -30.13
N TRP A 14 -10.88 2.63 -30.07
CA TRP A 14 -12.00 2.58 -31.03
C TRP A 14 -12.86 3.86 -31.11
N ASP A 15 -12.70 4.77 -30.15
CA ASP A 15 -13.36 6.06 -30.13
C ASP A 15 -12.71 7.04 -31.11
N TYR A 16 -11.58 6.69 -31.70
CA TYR A 16 -10.77 7.54 -32.57
C TYR A 16 -10.76 7.00 -34.01
N PRO A 17 -10.37 7.82 -35.01
CA PRO A 17 -10.70 7.57 -36.41
C PRO A 17 -10.05 6.35 -37.04
N ASN A 18 -8.76 6.09 -36.75
CA ASN A 18 -7.97 5.02 -37.38
C ASN A 18 -7.00 4.36 -36.39
N PRO A 19 -7.47 3.78 -35.27
CA PRO A 19 -6.59 3.14 -34.32
C PRO A 19 -5.98 1.87 -34.92
N GLU A 20 -4.70 1.62 -34.64
CA GLU A 20 -4.04 0.37 -35.05
C GLU A 20 -4.67 -0.85 -34.33
N GLN A 21 -5.04 -0.66 -33.07
CA GLN A 21 -5.71 -1.68 -32.25
C GLN A 21 -6.96 -1.07 -31.60
N PRO A 22 -8.16 -1.22 -32.20
CA PRO A 22 -9.38 -0.62 -31.69
C PRO A 22 -9.71 -0.98 -30.22
N GLY A 23 -9.40 -2.20 -29.78
CA GLY A 23 -9.67 -2.67 -28.42
C GLY A 23 -8.72 -2.15 -27.34
N ALA A 24 -7.62 -1.47 -27.72
CA ALA A 24 -6.62 -1.00 -26.77
C ALA A 24 -7.22 0.06 -25.82
N ALA A 25 -6.92 -0.07 -24.53
CA ALA A 25 -7.26 0.93 -23.53
C ALA A 25 -6.15 1.99 -23.46
N LEU A 26 -6.53 3.26 -23.36
CA LEU A 26 -5.58 4.34 -23.13
C LEU A 26 -5.04 4.21 -21.70
N PRO A 27 -3.72 4.16 -21.50
CA PRO A 27 -3.15 3.80 -20.22
C PRO A 27 -3.38 4.88 -19.15
N LEU A 28 -3.55 4.45 -17.91
CA LEU A 28 -3.48 5.30 -16.72
C LEU A 28 -2.08 5.21 -16.13
N VAL A 29 -1.42 6.35 -16.00
CA VAL A 29 -0.03 6.46 -15.56
C VAL A 29 0.02 7.25 -14.26
N TYR A 30 0.62 6.66 -13.23
CA TYR A 30 0.77 7.28 -11.90
C TYR A 30 2.24 7.39 -11.51
N GLY A 31 2.55 8.39 -10.69
CA GLY A 31 3.89 8.64 -10.15
C GLY A 31 4.95 8.97 -11.21
N ASP A 32 6.22 8.91 -10.79
CA ASP A 32 7.37 9.18 -11.65
C ASP A 32 7.92 7.90 -12.28
N MET A 33 7.50 7.63 -13.52
CA MET A 33 7.96 6.48 -14.31
C MET A 33 9.34 6.72 -14.97
N SER A 34 9.94 7.91 -14.79
CA SER A 34 11.30 8.20 -15.27
C SER A 34 12.41 7.76 -14.32
N LEU A 35 12.04 7.36 -13.09
CA LEU A 35 12.96 6.83 -12.10
C LEU A 35 13.36 5.38 -12.40
N GLY A 36 14.57 4.98 -12.00
CA GLY A 36 15.04 3.59 -12.13
C GLY A 36 15.91 3.30 -13.35
N GLY A 37 16.50 4.33 -13.98
CA GLY A 37 17.43 4.18 -15.09
C GLY A 37 16.73 4.16 -16.46
N ALA A 38 17.09 3.21 -17.32
CA ALA A 38 16.54 3.10 -18.68
C ALA A 38 15.18 2.36 -18.74
N GLY A 39 14.46 2.26 -17.63
CA GLY A 39 13.20 1.51 -17.50
C GLY A 39 11.93 2.33 -17.50
N GLY A 40 10.84 1.71 -17.06
CA GLY A 40 9.53 2.37 -16.95
C GLY A 40 8.96 2.80 -18.30
N LEU A 41 9.26 2.07 -19.38
CA LEU A 41 8.66 2.30 -20.69
C LEU A 41 7.31 1.60 -20.74
N TRP A 42 6.28 2.29 -21.19
CA TRP A 42 4.99 1.67 -21.48
C TRP A 42 4.58 1.94 -22.93
N PRO A 43 3.80 1.03 -23.55
CA PRO A 43 3.33 1.24 -24.90
C PRO A 43 2.36 2.42 -24.97
N ALA A 44 2.61 3.32 -25.92
CA ALA A 44 1.63 4.32 -26.35
C ALA A 44 0.64 3.69 -27.33
N VAL A 45 -0.61 4.15 -27.32
CA VAL A 45 -1.70 3.58 -28.11
C VAL A 45 -1.91 4.40 -29.39
N CYS A 46 -1.77 3.80 -30.56
CA CYS A 46 -2.03 4.47 -31.83
C CYS A 46 -3.53 4.78 -31.99
N LEU A 47 -3.89 6.07 -32.05
CA LEU A 47 -5.26 6.56 -32.22
C LEU A 47 -5.61 6.88 -33.68
N ASP A 48 -4.61 7.30 -34.45
CA ASP A 48 -4.76 7.61 -35.88
C ASP A 48 -3.47 7.26 -36.62
N ALA A 49 -3.45 6.06 -37.20
CA ALA A 49 -2.31 5.54 -37.96
C ALA A 49 -2.01 6.37 -39.22
N ALA A 50 -3.01 7.05 -39.80
CA ALA A 50 -2.81 7.86 -41.00
C ALA A 50 -2.02 9.15 -40.70
N ASN A 51 -2.20 9.70 -39.48
CA ASN A 51 -1.58 10.95 -39.04
C ASN A 51 -0.51 10.75 -37.95
N LEU A 52 -0.15 9.50 -37.65
CA LEU A 52 0.85 9.11 -36.65
C LEU A 52 0.58 9.72 -35.27
N VAL A 53 -0.66 9.58 -34.81
CA VAL A 53 -1.13 10.12 -33.54
C VAL A 53 -1.23 9.02 -32.50
N TYR A 54 -0.54 9.19 -31.37
CA TYR A 54 -0.46 8.19 -30.30
C TYR A 54 -0.92 8.79 -28.97
N ALA A 55 -1.79 8.08 -28.26
CA ALA A 55 -2.11 8.38 -26.87
C ALA A 55 -1.02 7.82 -25.96
N VAL A 56 -0.34 8.72 -25.25
CA VAL A 56 0.63 8.37 -24.21
C VAL A 56 -0.07 7.99 -22.91
N ALA A 57 -1.18 8.67 -22.59
CA ALA A 57 -2.02 8.39 -21.42
C ALA A 57 -3.45 8.88 -21.63
N GLY A 58 -4.42 8.20 -21.03
CA GLY A 58 -5.83 8.58 -21.02
C GLY A 58 -6.17 9.80 -20.15
N HIS A 59 -5.17 10.54 -19.70
CA HIS A 59 -5.31 11.72 -18.85
C HIS A 59 -4.12 12.69 -19.09
N PRO A 60 -4.20 13.95 -18.60
CA PRO A 60 -3.06 14.86 -18.62
C PRO A 60 -1.89 14.34 -17.76
N MET A 61 -0.67 14.53 -18.25
CA MET A 61 0.57 14.11 -17.57
C MET A 61 1.36 15.32 -17.03
N LYS A 62 2.21 15.06 -16.03
CA LYS A 62 3.07 16.11 -15.45
C LYS A 62 4.38 16.26 -16.21
N GLY A 63 4.62 17.44 -16.76
CA GLY A 63 5.92 17.76 -17.38
C GLY A 63 6.16 17.02 -18.71
N PRO A 64 7.41 16.98 -19.19
CA PRO A 64 7.72 16.41 -20.50
C PRO A 64 7.65 14.88 -20.49
N VAL A 65 7.30 14.33 -21.66
CA VAL A 65 7.33 12.89 -21.96
C VAL A 65 8.41 12.64 -23.01
N SER A 66 9.24 11.63 -22.79
CA SER A 66 10.16 11.11 -23.81
C SER A 66 9.55 9.90 -24.50
N LEU A 67 9.73 9.82 -25.82
CA LEU A 67 9.25 8.71 -26.63
C LEU A 67 10.43 7.88 -27.11
N HIS A 68 10.21 6.57 -27.24
CA HIS A 68 11.21 5.60 -27.62
C HIS A 68 10.61 4.60 -28.61
N ASP A 69 11.42 4.03 -29.49
CA ASP A 69 11.01 2.92 -30.34
C ASP A 69 11.14 1.57 -29.61
N ALA A 70 10.87 0.47 -30.31
CA ALA A 70 10.96 -0.89 -29.76
C ALA A 70 12.37 -1.25 -29.26
N ASP A 71 13.41 -0.65 -29.84
CA ASP A 71 14.81 -0.86 -29.46
C ASP A 71 15.25 0.10 -28.32
N GLY A 72 14.33 0.93 -27.82
CA GLY A 72 14.58 1.91 -26.76
C GLY A 72 15.25 3.20 -27.24
N GLN A 73 15.43 3.39 -28.56
CA GLN A 73 16.02 4.60 -29.11
C GLN A 73 15.04 5.76 -29.04
N ALA A 74 15.53 6.94 -28.69
CA ALA A 74 14.70 8.12 -28.54
C ALA A 74 14.07 8.56 -29.87
N ILE A 75 12.76 8.77 -29.86
CA ILE A 75 11.99 9.34 -30.97
C ILE A 75 11.72 10.81 -30.65
N ALA A 76 11.99 11.70 -31.59
CA ALA A 76 11.63 13.11 -31.47
C ALA A 76 10.17 13.32 -31.95
N PRO A 77 9.21 13.64 -31.05
CA PRO A 77 7.87 13.99 -31.48
C PRO A 77 7.82 15.38 -32.11
N ILE A 78 6.87 15.59 -33.02
CA ILE A 78 6.46 16.94 -33.47
C ILE A 78 5.87 17.71 -32.29
N SER A 79 5.03 17.04 -31.52
CA SER A 79 4.37 17.60 -30.33
C SER A 79 4.05 16.48 -29.35
N CYS A 80 4.14 16.77 -28.05
CA CYS A 80 3.69 15.89 -26.99
C CYS A 80 3.13 16.71 -25.84
N GLY A 81 1.91 16.41 -25.40
CA GLY A 81 1.27 17.18 -24.33
C GLY A 81 -0.20 16.85 -24.12
N ALA A 82 -0.83 17.58 -23.20
CA ALA A 82 -2.25 17.45 -22.91
C ALA A 82 -3.10 18.16 -23.98
N GLU A 83 -4.03 17.45 -24.60
CA GLU A 83 -4.90 17.99 -25.65
C GLU A 83 -6.30 17.34 -25.60
N ASN A 84 -7.34 18.12 -25.90
CA ASN A 84 -8.70 17.61 -26.11
C ASN A 84 -8.88 17.15 -27.57
N TYR A 85 -8.29 16.00 -27.90
CA TYR A 85 -8.31 15.48 -29.26
C TYR A 85 -9.74 15.08 -29.66
N LEU A 86 -10.27 15.73 -30.71
CA LEU A 86 -11.63 15.53 -31.24
C LEU A 86 -12.77 15.75 -30.23
N GLY A 87 -12.52 16.52 -29.16
CA GLY A 87 -13.56 16.82 -28.16
C GLY A 87 -13.89 15.67 -27.20
N LYS A 88 -13.08 14.60 -27.18
CA LYS A 88 -13.33 13.38 -26.39
C LYS A 88 -12.73 13.38 -24.97
N GLY A 89 -12.30 14.55 -24.50
CA GLY A 89 -11.66 14.72 -23.20
C GLY A 89 -10.16 14.98 -23.34
N VAL A 90 -9.56 15.55 -22.29
CA VAL A 90 -8.15 15.93 -22.31
C VAL A 90 -7.29 14.70 -22.00
N ILE A 91 -6.48 14.29 -22.98
CA ILE A 91 -5.56 13.16 -22.89
C ILE A 91 -4.12 13.62 -23.17
N CYS A 92 -3.12 12.82 -22.78
CA CYS A 92 -1.75 13.08 -23.18
C CYS A 92 -1.45 12.39 -24.51
N LEU A 93 -1.06 13.17 -25.52
CA LEU A 93 -0.96 12.73 -26.91
C LEU A 93 0.37 13.16 -27.52
N ALA A 94 0.90 12.30 -28.39
CA ALA A 94 2.11 12.50 -29.15
C ALA A 94 1.82 12.43 -30.65
N ARG A 95 2.45 13.32 -31.42
CA ARG A 95 2.42 13.30 -32.89
C ARG A 95 3.82 13.08 -33.43
N LEU A 96 3.94 12.16 -34.39
CA LEU A 96 5.22 11.85 -35.03
C LEU A 96 5.23 12.33 -36.48
N SER A 97 6.42 12.66 -37.00
CA SER A 97 6.61 13.01 -38.42
C SER A 97 6.84 11.80 -39.31
N GLN A 98 7.21 10.67 -38.72
CA GLN A 98 7.53 9.42 -39.40
C GLN A 98 7.23 8.23 -38.50
N GLN A 99 6.90 7.09 -39.11
CA GLN A 99 6.68 5.85 -38.39
C GLN A 99 7.99 5.40 -37.72
N PRO A 100 7.99 5.02 -36.44
CA PRO A 100 9.18 4.52 -35.75
C PRO A 100 9.64 3.17 -36.30
N ALA A 101 10.94 2.90 -36.14
CA ALA A 101 11.50 1.58 -36.41
C ALA A 101 10.84 0.53 -35.49
N GLY A 102 10.45 -0.62 -36.05
CA GLY A 102 9.76 -1.67 -35.29
C GLY A 102 8.27 -1.41 -35.01
N GLY A 103 7.71 -0.26 -35.42
CA GLY A 103 6.28 0.03 -35.39
C GLY A 103 5.68 0.34 -34.00
N GLN A 104 6.42 0.10 -32.91
CA GLN A 104 5.97 0.41 -31.55
C GLN A 104 6.47 1.77 -31.08
N VAL A 105 5.60 2.53 -30.42
CA VAL A 105 5.95 3.73 -29.68
C VAL A 105 5.86 3.44 -28.20
N LEU A 106 6.97 3.61 -27.49
CA LEU A 106 7.08 3.52 -26.05
C LEU A 106 7.20 4.92 -25.45
N ALA A 107 6.62 5.13 -24.27
CA ALA A 107 6.67 6.40 -23.58
C ALA A 107 7.32 6.27 -22.19
N ARG A 108 7.93 7.37 -21.74
CA ARG A 108 8.45 7.56 -20.39
C ARG A 108 8.16 8.99 -19.93
N GLY A 109 7.80 9.16 -18.66
CA GLY A 109 7.50 10.48 -18.10
C GLY A 109 6.87 10.40 -16.72
N LYS A 110 6.21 11.48 -16.29
CA LYS A 110 5.52 11.54 -14.99
C LYS A 110 4.02 11.55 -15.21
N GLY A 111 3.32 10.72 -14.44
CA GLY A 111 1.91 10.44 -14.59
C GLY A 111 0.99 11.58 -14.15
N LYS A 112 -0.18 11.17 -13.63
CA LYS A 112 -1.30 12.02 -13.26
C LYS A 112 -0.94 13.01 -12.14
N MET A 113 -1.50 14.21 -12.24
CA MET A 113 -1.39 15.26 -11.23
C MET A 113 -2.60 15.29 -10.31
N ASN A 114 -2.39 15.73 -9.08
CA ASN A 114 -3.50 16.11 -8.20
C ASN A 114 -4.09 17.47 -8.61
N ALA A 115 -5.13 17.92 -7.91
CA ALA A 115 -5.79 19.20 -8.17
C ALA A 115 -4.86 20.42 -8.08
N ASP A 116 -3.78 20.34 -7.29
CA ASP A 116 -2.78 21.40 -7.12
C ASP A 116 -1.64 21.33 -8.16
N GLY A 117 -1.69 20.39 -9.11
CA GLY A 117 -0.61 20.15 -10.08
C GLY A 117 0.61 19.40 -9.52
N ALA A 118 0.54 18.92 -8.27
CA ALA A 118 1.54 18.01 -7.69
C ALA A 118 1.42 16.62 -8.32
N LEU A 119 2.51 15.85 -8.34
CA LEU A 119 2.48 14.49 -8.89
C LEU A 119 1.81 13.56 -7.87
N LEU A 120 0.93 12.67 -8.32
CA LEU A 120 0.35 11.64 -7.45
C LEU A 120 1.36 10.50 -7.27
N GLU A 121 2.07 10.51 -6.14
CA GLU A 121 3.10 9.51 -5.80
C GLU A 121 2.78 8.76 -4.50
N ASN A 122 1.90 9.27 -3.64
CA ASN A 122 1.52 8.56 -2.43
C ASN A 122 0.58 7.39 -2.79
N PRO A 123 0.85 6.15 -2.37
CA PRO A 123 0.00 5.00 -2.73
C PRO A 123 -1.45 5.16 -2.29
N LEU A 124 -1.73 5.84 -1.17
CA LEU A 124 -3.10 6.09 -0.73
C LEU A 124 -3.80 7.13 -1.60
N GLU A 125 -3.08 8.17 -2.03
CA GLU A 125 -3.64 9.19 -2.93
C GLU A 125 -3.96 8.58 -4.30
N ILE A 126 -3.11 7.67 -4.79
CA ILE A 126 -3.39 6.91 -6.01
C ILE A 126 -4.63 6.02 -5.83
N ALA A 127 -4.76 5.32 -4.71
CA ALA A 127 -5.96 4.52 -4.42
C ALA A 127 -7.24 5.38 -4.38
N ALA A 128 -7.18 6.57 -3.78
CA ALA A 128 -8.29 7.52 -3.76
C ALA A 128 -8.63 8.07 -5.16
N ASP A 129 -7.62 8.34 -5.99
CA ASP A 129 -7.82 8.78 -7.37
C ASP A 129 -8.42 7.67 -8.24
N LEU A 130 -8.03 6.40 -8.03
CA LEU A 130 -8.63 5.25 -8.72
C LEU A 130 -10.12 5.08 -8.38
N LEU A 131 -10.51 5.35 -7.13
CA LEU A 131 -11.94 5.37 -6.73
C LEU A 131 -12.69 6.48 -7.48
N ALA A 132 -12.13 7.69 -7.52
CA ALA A 132 -12.70 8.82 -8.26
C ALA A 132 -12.81 8.51 -9.76
N PHE A 133 -11.78 7.87 -10.33
CA PHE A 133 -11.78 7.44 -11.73
C PHE A 133 -12.87 6.40 -12.00
N ALA A 134 -13.12 5.49 -11.05
CA ALA A 134 -14.21 4.52 -11.11
C ALA A 134 -15.61 5.11 -10.82
N GLY A 135 -15.73 6.44 -10.76
CA GLY A 135 -16.99 7.15 -10.54
C GLY A 135 -17.48 7.12 -9.09
N GLN A 136 -16.63 6.71 -8.13
CA GLN A 136 -16.95 6.76 -6.70
C GLN A 136 -16.52 8.11 -6.11
N ASP A 137 -17.33 8.69 -5.24
CA ASP A 137 -16.88 9.85 -4.44
C ASP A 137 -16.01 9.35 -3.28
N PRO A 138 -14.69 9.65 -3.26
CA PRO A 138 -13.81 9.21 -2.18
C PRO A 138 -14.27 9.71 -0.81
N ALA A 139 -14.94 10.87 -0.72
CA ALA A 139 -15.41 11.43 0.54
C ALA A 139 -16.56 10.62 1.17
N GLN A 140 -17.35 9.94 0.34
CA GLN A 140 -18.45 9.07 0.78
C GLN A 140 -18.02 7.61 0.91
N THR A 141 -17.05 7.21 0.09
CA THR A 141 -16.63 5.81 -0.03
C THR A 141 -15.59 5.45 1.01
N LEU A 142 -14.64 6.34 1.32
CA LEU A 142 -13.56 6.06 2.27
C LEU A 142 -13.96 6.34 3.72
N ASP A 143 -13.41 5.56 4.64
CA ASP A 143 -13.23 6.07 6.00
C ASP A 143 -12.13 7.15 5.99
N LEU A 144 -12.57 8.42 5.96
CA LEU A 144 -11.67 9.58 5.83
C LEU A 144 -10.64 9.69 6.95
N SER A 145 -10.98 9.23 8.17
CA SER A 145 -10.06 9.26 9.31
C SER A 145 -8.96 8.21 9.14
N ALA A 146 -9.33 6.97 8.82
CA ALA A 146 -8.35 5.92 8.53
C ALA A 146 -7.47 6.27 7.31
N TYR A 147 -8.09 6.77 6.24
CA TYR A 147 -7.41 7.23 5.04
C TYR A 147 -6.38 8.33 5.33
N GLY A 148 -6.78 9.40 6.04
CA GLY A 148 -5.90 10.52 6.36
C GLY A 148 -4.64 10.10 7.12
N ARG A 149 -4.77 9.12 8.03
CA ARG A 149 -3.64 8.58 8.79
C ARG A 149 -2.76 7.67 7.95
N ALA A 150 -3.34 6.72 7.21
CA ALA A 150 -2.57 5.86 6.30
C ALA A 150 -1.79 6.69 5.25
N ARG A 151 -2.40 7.78 4.76
CA ARG A 151 -1.76 8.74 3.86
C ARG A 151 -0.58 9.46 4.52
N ALA A 152 -0.79 10.02 5.72
CA ALA A 152 0.25 10.72 6.47
C ALA A 152 1.42 9.78 6.85
N ALA A 153 1.10 8.55 7.21
CA ALA A 153 2.03 7.48 7.50
C ALA A 153 2.91 7.12 6.30
N ALA A 154 2.29 6.88 5.13
CA ALA A 154 3.02 6.62 3.89
C ALA A 154 3.96 7.78 3.54
N HIS A 155 3.49 9.02 3.74
CA HIS A 155 4.30 10.21 3.54
C HIS A 155 5.48 10.29 4.52
N GLY A 156 5.24 10.09 5.82
CA GLY A 156 6.29 10.11 6.85
C GLY A 156 7.34 9.02 6.66
N ALA A 157 6.96 7.86 6.09
CA ALA A 157 7.86 6.79 5.71
C ALA A 157 8.56 7.01 4.36
N GLY A 158 8.23 8.08 3.63
CA GLY A 158 8.81 8.38 2.31
C GLY A 158 8.43 7.35 1.24
N LEU A 159 7.25 6.74 1.34
CA LEU A 159 6.76 5.77 0.38
C LEU A 159 6.26 6.49 -0.88
N THR A 160 6.80 6.11 -2.04
CA THR A 160 6.37 6.60 -3.34
C THR A 160 6.02 5.43 -4.27
N ALA A 161 4.95 5.60 -5.01
CA ALA A 161 4.39 4.65 -5.94
C ALA A 161 4.34 5.25 -7.34
N ALA A 162 4.70 4.46 -8.35
CA ALA A 162 4.62 4.81 -9.75
C ALA A 162 4.36 3.54 -10.58
N GLY A 163 3.35 3.59 -11.44
CA GLY A 163 2.88 2.42 -12.17
C GLY A 163 1.97 2.80 -13.35
N VAL A 164 1.69 1.81 -14.18
CA VAL A 164 0.85 1.94 -15.38
C VAL A 164 -0.24 0.88 -15.34
N ILE A 165 -1.47 1.30 -15.62
CA ILE A 165 -2.60 0.42 -15.88
C ILE A 165 -2.91 0.56 -17.36
N ASP A 166 -2.52 -0.43 -18.15
CA ASP A 166 -2.61 -0.46 -19.62
C ASP A 166 -3.74 -1.35 -20.14
N ARG A 167 -4.42 -2.05 -19.24
CA ARG A 167 -5.56 -2.92 -19.54
C ARG A 167 -6.63 -2.81 -18.47
N PRO A 168 -7.89 -3.05 -18.83
CA PRO A 168 -9.00 -3.12 -17.88
C PRO A 168 -8.73 -4.18 -16.82
N GLN A 169 -8.91 -3.80 -15.58
CA GLN A 169 -8.79 -4.66 -14.41
C GLN A 169 -9.86 -4.24 -13.40
N SER A 170 -10.26 -5.16 -12.52
CA SER A 170 -11.15 -4.79 -11.44
C SER A 170 -10.44 -3.84 -10.46
N LEU A 171 -11.21 -2.92 -9.89
CA LEU A 171 -10.69 -2.01 -8.88
C LEU A 171 -10.09 -2.78 -7.68
N ALA A 172 -10.75 -3.88 -7.28
CA ALA A 172 -10.25 -4.77 -6.24
C ALA A 172 -8.86 -5.35 -6.56
N ALA A 173 -8.61 -5.78 -7.80
CA ALA A 173 -7.32 -6.31 -8.22
C ALA A 173 -6.23 -5.23 -8.16
N ILE A 174 -6.53 -4.02 -8.67
CA ILE A 174 -5.58 -2.89 -8.67
C ILE A 174 -5.26 -2.47 -7.24
N LEU A 175 -6.27 -2.30 -6.38
CA LEU A 175 -6.08 -1.94 -4.97
C LEU A 175 -5.28 -3.01 -4.22
N THR A 176 -5.52 -4.29 -4.49
CA THR A 176 -4.77 -5.39 -3.87
C THR A 176 -3.31 -5.38 -4.29
N ALA A 177 -3.03 -5.20 -5.58
CA ALA A 177 -1.67 -5.10 -6.10
C ALA A 177 -0.94 -3.88 -5.54
N LEU A 178 -1.56 -2.71 -5.61
CA LEU A 178 -1.01 -1.45 -5.09
C LEU A 178 -0.76 -1.56 -3.58
N MET A 179 -1.80 -1.84 -2.78
CA MET A 179 -1.67 -1.83 -1.32
C MET A 179 -0.75 -2.94 -0.81
N GLY A 180 -0.78 -4.12 -1.44
CA GLY A 180 0.03 -5.27 -1.03
C GLY A 180 1.53 -5.00 -1.09
N GLU A 181 2.01 -4.32 -2.13
CA GLU A 181 3.43 -3.97 -2.26
C GLU A 181 3.94 -3.01 -1.18
N PHE A 182 3.05 -2.19 -0.62
CA PHE A 182 3.36 -1.27 0.48
C PHE A 182 3.00 -1.83 1.86
N LEU A 183 2.91 -3.17 2.00
CA LEU A 183 2.53 -3.85 3.25
C LEU A 183 1.19 -3.35 3.80
N GLY A 184 0.28 -3.01 2.90
CA GLY A 184 -1.04 -2.51 3.19
C GLY A 184 -2.14 -3.51 2.93
N SER A 185 -3.35 -3.13 3.31
CA SER A 185 -4.57 -3.89 3.09
C SER A 185 -5.76 -2.98 2.93
N TRP A 186 -6.84 -3.52 2.39
CA TRP A 186 -8.10 -2.83 2.24
C TRP A 186 -9.26 -3.79 2.53
N TRP A 187 -10.37 -3.24 3.02
CA TRP A 187 -11.60 -3.98 3.29
C TRP A 187 -12.79 -3.01 3.44
N LEU A 188 -14.01 -3.54 3.44
CA LEU A 188 -15.22 -2.77 3.75
C LEU A 188 -15.53 -2.88 5.24
N ASP A 189 -15.84 -1.75 5.87
CA ASP A 189 -16.37 -1.69 7.24
C ASP A 189 -17.83 -2.19 7.29
N GLY A 190 -18.38 -2.34 8.49
CA GLY A 190 -19.77 -2.75 8.69
C GLY A 190 -20.81 -1.76 8.16
N ARG A 191 -20.39 -0.57 7.71
CA ARG A 191 -21.23 0.44 7.04
C ARG A 191 -21.02 0.45 5.52
N GLY A 192 -20.19 -0.44 4.99
CA GLY A 192 -19.86 -0.52 3.57
C GLY A 192 -18.88 0.54 3.08
N ARG A 193 -18.16 1.22 3.98
CA ARG A 193 -17.09 2.17 3.63
C ARG A 193 -15.76 1.43 3.50
N LEU A 194 -14.96 1.85 2.54
CA LEU A 194 -13.64 1.32 2.30
C LEU A 194 -12.64 1.84 3.33
N LYS A 195 -12.03 0.93 4.08
CA LYS A 195 -10.87 1.20 4.94
C LYS A 195 -9.61 0.84 4.17
N LEU A 196 -8.67 1.77 4.12
CA LEU A 196 -7.33 1.58 3.58
C LEU A 196 -6.33 1.64 4.73
N LEU A 197 -5.44 0.66 4.81
CA LEU A 197 -4.42 0.56 5.85
C LEU A 197 -3.05 0.29 5.21
N ILE A 198 -2.01 0.89 5.79
CA ILE A 198 -0.61 0.48 5.60
C ILE A 198 -0.08 0.05 6.97
N ASP A 199 0.77 -0.97 7.06
CA ASP A 199 1.43 -1.32 8.33
C ASP A 199 2.51 -0.28 8.68
N ILE A 200 2.22 0.58 9.66
CA ILE A 200 2.92 1.86 9.87
C ILE A 200 4.06 1.79 10.91
N GLY A 201 4.17 0.74 11.71
CA GLY A 201 5.21 0.70 12.76
C GLY A 201 4.87 1.42 14.04
N SER A 202 5.88 1.52 14.92
CA SER A 202 5.73 2.04 16.28
C SER A 202 5.32 3.51 16.25
N GLY A 203 4.38 3.90 17.12
CA GLY A 203 3.96 5.29 17.29
C GLY A 203 2.93 5.78 16.26
N ALA A 204 2.41 4.87 15.44
CA ALA A 204 1.42 5.19 14.42
C ALA A 204 -0.04 5.03 14.84
N LEU A 205 -0.26 4.52 16.06
CA LEU A 205 -1.59 4.37 16.64
C LEU A 205 -1.78 5.41 17.76
N ASP A 206 -2.81 6.24 17.63
CA ASP A 206 -3.31 7.08 18.70
C ASP A 206 -4.24 6.30 19.64
N GLU A 207 -4.40 6.74 20.87
CA GLU A 207 -5.33 6.13 21.84
C GLU A 207 -6.77 6.16 21.33
N SER A 208 -7.12 7.16 20.51
CA SER A 208 -8.42 7.26 19.83
C SER A 208 -8.67 6.15 18.80
N GLU A 209 -7.65 5.39 18.41
CA GLU A 209 -7.75 4.28 17.44
C GLU A 209 -7.86 2.91 18.09
N LEU A 210 -7.73 2.84 19.42
CA LEU A 210 -7.97 1.61 20.15
C LEU A 210 -9.48 1.41 20.24
N SER A 211 -10.01 0.48 19.42
CA SER A 211 -11.44 0.18 19.40
C SER A 211 -11.94 -0.35 20.75
N CYS A 212 -11.10 -1.06 21.48
CA CYS A 212 -11.43 -1.60 22.79
C CYS A 212 -10.22 -2.03 23.61
N ALA A 213 -10.49 -2.42 24.85
CA ALA A 213 -9.55 -3.09 25.73
C ALA A 213 -10.15 -4.42 26.19
N ILE A 214 -9.49 -5.53 25.85
CA ILE A 214 -10.00 -6.89 26.08
C ILE A 214 -9.27 -7.50 27.29
N GLY A 215 -9.99 -7.56 28.40
CA GLY A 215 -9.44 -7.96 29.69
C GLY A 215 -9.49 -9.48 29.87
N ARG A 216 -8.54 -10.04 30.61
CA ARG A 216 -8.49 -11.49 30.90
C ARG A 216 -9.82 -12.08 31.41
N PRO A 217 -10.59 -11.42 32.30
CA PRO A 217 -11.83 -11.98 32.82
C PRO A 217 -12.90 -12.27 31.76
N ALA A 218 -12.87 -11.55 30.63
CA ALA A 218 -13.81 -11.75 29.53
C ALA A 218 -13.45 -12.93 28.61
N LEU A 219 -12.22 -13.43 28.70
CA LEU A 219 -11.62 -14.36 27.76
C LEU A 219 -11.65 -15.82 28.24
N ARG A 220 -12.01 -16.71 27.33
CA ARG A 220 -12.00 -18.17 27.45
C ARG A 220 -11.19 -18.77 26.30
N GLN A 221 -10.71 -20.00 26.48
CA GLN A 221 -9.99 -20.77 25.44
C GLN A 221 -8.91 -19.94 24.72
N VAL A 222 -8.05 -19.26 25.50
CA VAL A 222 -6.96 -18.47 24.93
C VAL A 222 -5.87 -19.42 24.47
N GLU A 223 -5.66 -19.50 23.16
CA GLU A 223 -4.55 -20.18 22.52
C GLU A 223 -3.60 -19.13 21.94
N VAL A 224 -2.29 -19.36 22.11
CA VAL A 224 -1.27 -18.50 21.52
C VAL A 224 -0.35 -19.38 20.69
N SER A 225 -0.26 -19.05 19.41
CA SER A 225 0.61 -19.75 18.47
C SER A 225 1.60 -18.78 17.85
N ALA A 226 2.75 -19.30 17.44
CA ALA A 226 3.76 -18.57 16.68
C ALA A 226 4.50 -19.56 15.78
N SER A 227 4.70 -19.18 14.51
CA SER A 227 5.31 -20.05 13.51
C SER A 227 6.67 -19.51 13.09
N LEU A 228 7.67 -20.40 13.05
CA LEU A 228 8.98 -20.11 12.46
C LEU A 228 8.91 -19.97 10.94
N ALA A 229 7.88 -20.52 10.29
CA ALA A 229 7.71 -20.43 8.84
C ALA A 229 7.40 -18.98 8.40
N ASP A 230 6.83 -18.18 9.29
CA ASP A 230 6.42 -16.80 9.01
C ASP A 230 7.55 -15.79 9.24
N VAL A 231 8.71 -16.26 9.72
CA VAL A 231 9.86 -15.40 10.00
C VAL A 231 10.51 -14.96 8.69
N VAL A 232 10.64 -13.64 8.50
CA VAL A 232 11.42 -13.01 7.44
C VAL A 232 12.47 -12.12 8.07
N ASN A 233 13.73 -12.55 8.05
CA ASN A 233 14.85 -11.83 8.66
C ASN A 233 15.79 -11.18 7.64
N ARG A 234 15.49 -11.36 6.36
CA ARG A 234 16.06 -10.61 5.24
C ARG A 234 15.02 -10.51 4.13
N ALA A 235 14.84 -9.32 3.58
CA ALA A 235 13.97 -9.11 2.43
C ALA A 235 14.76 -8.45 1.30
N ASP A 236 14.93 -9.16 0.20
CA ASP A 236 15.41 -8.58 -1.06
C ASP A 236 14.22 -8.13 -1.91
N ALA A 237 14.45 -7.20 -2.84
CA ALA A 237 13.39 -6.64 -3.66
C ALA A 237 13.85 -6.42 -5.09
N LEU A 238 13.05 -6.89 -6.04
CA LEU A 238 13.10 -6.50 -7.44
C LEU A 238 12.10 -5.36 -7.64
N TYR A 239 12.55 -4.27 -8.25
CA TYR A 239 11.74 -3.07 -8.44
C TYR A 239 12.10 -2.40 -9.78
N CYS A 240 11.42 -1.33 -10.16
CA CYS A 240 11.52 -0.75 -11.50
C CYS A 240 11.10 -1.73 -12.60
N LEU A 241 9.98 -2.43 -12.43
CA LEU A 241 9.31 -3.15 -13.52
C LEU A 241 9.17 -2.24 -14.75
N ASN A 242 9.65 -2.70 -15.90
CA ASN A 242 9.42 -2.07 -17.20
C ASN A 242 8.16 -2.68 -17.84
N PRO A 243 7.01 -1.96 -17.91
CA PRO A 243 5.77 -2.53 -18.45
C PRO A 243 5.90 -3.08 -19.87
N ALA A 244 6.74 -2.47 -20.70
CA ALA A 244 6.94 -2.92 -22.08
C ALA A 244 7.65 -4.28 -22.19
N SER A 245 8.64 -4.56 -21.32
CA SER A 245 9.40 -5.82 -21.36
C SER A 245 8.97 -6.86 -20.33
N GLY A 246 8.26 -6.44 -19.27
CA GLY A 246 7.91 -7.30 -18.13
C GLY A 246 9.07 -7.58 -17.17
N GLU A 247 10.22 -6.90 -17.32
CA GLU A 247 11.43 -7.14 -16.53
C GLU A 247 11.66 -6.07 -15.46
N TYR A 248 12.20 -6.47 -14.31
CA TYR A 248 12.67 -5.55 -13.28
C TYR A 248 14.07 -5.05 -13.60
N LEU A 249 14.26 -3.73 -13.63
CA LEU A 249 15.56 -3.14 -13.99
C LEU A 249 16.43 -2.77 -12.78
N ALA A 250 15.91 -2.94 -11.56
CA ALA A 250 16.65 -2.66 -10.35
C ALA A 250 16.40 -3.72 -9.27
N ALA A 251 17.40 -3.92 -8.42
CA ALA A 251 17.33 -4.84 -7.30
C ALA A 251 17.92 -4.23 -6.03
N PHE A 252 17.35 -4.59 -4.89
CA PHE A 252 17.85 -4.29 -3.55
C PHE A 252 18.12 -5.60 -2.83
N ASP A 253 19.35 -5.81 -2.36
CA ASP A 253 19.80 -7.13 -1.88
C ASP A 253 19.38 -7.48 -0.44
N GLY A 254 18.73 -6.54 0.26
CA GLY A 254 18.24 -6.73 1.62
C GLY A 254 19.31 -6.76 2.72
N ARG A 255 20.61 -6.63 2.40
CA ARG A 255 21.68 -6.81 3.41
C ARG A 255 21.70 -5.68 4.44
N GLN A 256 21.37 -4.45 4.03
CA GLN A 256 21.36 -3.28 4.90
C GLN A 256 20.19 -3.28 5.90
N THR A 257 19.18 -4.12 5.69
CA THR A 257 17.93 -4.14 6.46
C THR A 257 17.70 -5.47 7.17
N GLN A 258 18.66 -6.39 7.13
CA GLN A 258 18.51 -7.72 7.73
C GLN A 258 18.60 -7.67 9.26
N ASN A 259 17.88 -8.57 9.92
CA ASN A 259 17.91 -8.72 11.38
C ASN A 259 18.94 -9.79 11.78
N GLN A 260 20.14 -9.35 12.17
CA GLN A 260 21.25 -10.26 12.52
C GLN A 260 20.99 -11.11 13.77
N ALA A 261 20.30 -10.54 14.77
CA ALA A 261 19.93 -11.29 15.96
C ALA A 261 18.98 -12.43 15.59
N SER A 262 17.98 -12.15 14.76
CA SER A 262 17.06 -13.16 14.24
C SER A 262 17.76 -14.23 13.39
N ILE A 263 18.68 -13.84 12.50
CA ILE A 263 19.47 -14.79 11.71
C ILE A 263 20.29 -15.71 12.61
N SER A 264 20.86 -15.18 13.70
CA SER A 264 21.64 -15.98 14.65
C SER A 264 20.81 -17.00 15.41
N LEU A 265 19.52 -16.70 15.67
CA LEU A 265 18.61 -17.57 16.41
C LEU A 265 17.87 -18.59 15.52
N TYR A 266 17.40 -18.14 14.35
CA TYR A 266 16.46 -18.91 13.51
C TYR A 266 17.04 -19.34 12.16
N GLY A 267 18.33 -19.03 11.92
CA GLY A 267 18.97 -19.18 10.63
C GLY A 267 18.48 -18.15 9.61
N ARG A 268 19.06 -18.15 8.41
CA ARG A 268 18.66 -17.23 7.33
C ARG A 268 17.27 -17.61 6.79
N ARG A 269 16.32 -16.68 6.88
CA ARG A 269 14.95 -16.77 6.34
C ARG A 269 14.70 -15.56 5.45
N ALA A 270 14.98 -15.73 4.16
CA ALA A 270 14.91 -14.65 3.18
C ALA A 270 13.62 -14.73 2.36
N LEU A 271 13.05 -13.57 2.04
CA LEU A 271 11.94 -13.42 1.11
C LEU A 271 12.32 -12.44 0.00
N SER A 272 12.01 -12.80 -1.25
CA SER A 272 12.17 -11.93 -2.41
C SER A 272 10.84 -11.24 -2.71
N LEU A 273 10.87 -9.91 -2.81
CA LEU A 273 9.72 -9.08 -3.11
C LEU A 273 9.75 -8.64 -4.57
N GLU A 274 8.59 -8.68 -5.20
CA GLU A 274 8.35 -8.19 -6.55
C GLU A 274 7.50 -6.91 -6.46
N LEU A 275 8.13 -5.75 -6.66
CA LEU A 275 7.54 -4.44 -6.41
C LEU A 275 7.31 -3.69 -7.74
N ASN A 276 6.16 -3.93 -8.36
CA ASN A 276 5.79 -3.36 -9.66
C ASN A 276 5.63 -1.83 -9.60
N TRP A 277 5.03 -1.34 -8.51
CA TRP A 277 4.70 0.07 -8.27
C TRP A 277 5.87 0.85 -7.66
N VAL A 278 7.02 0.23 -7.39
CA VAL A 278 8.15 0.90 -6.76
C VAL A 278 9.24 1.19 -7.77
N ARG A 279 9.70 2.45 -7.81
CA ARG A 279 10.80 2.90 -8.67
C ARG A 279 12.01 3.43 -7.89
N ALA A 280 11.79 3.89 -6.66
CA ALA A 280 12.84 4.48 -5.84
C ALA A 280 13.48 3.42 -4.94
N GLN A 281 14.82 3.35 -4.96
CA GLN A 281 15.58 2.47 -4.06
C GLN A 281 15.27 2.75 -2.58
N ALA A 282 15.06 4.02 -2.21
CA ALA A 282 14.74 4.41 -0.85
C ALA A 282 13.44 3.76 -0.36
N THR A 283 12.42 3.71 -1.22
CA THR A 283 11.12 3.09 -0.96
C THR A 283 11.23 1.58 -0.88
N ALA A 284 11.91 0.92 -1.83
CA ALA A 284 12.16 -0.52 -1.77
C ALA A 284 12.87 -0.91 -0.47
N ARG A 285 13.90 -0.15 -0.06
CA ARG A 285 14.59 -0.34 1.21
C ARG A 285 13.67 -0.13 2.42
N ALA A 286 12.78 0.87 2.38
CA ALA A 286 11.83 1.13 3.46
C ALA A 286 10.85 -0.04 3.64
N ILE A 287 10.30 -0.56 2.54
CA ILE A 287 9.42 -1.74 2.54
C ILE A 287 10.16 -2.97 3.07
N SER A 288 11.34 -3.28 2.54
CA SER A 288 12.16 -4.42 2.99
C SER A 288 12.52 -4.32 4.47
N ARG A 289 12.88 -3.12 4.96
CA ARG A 289 13.15 -2.87 6.38
C ARG A 289 11.91 -3.14 7.22
N ARG A 290 10.78 -2.54 6.84
CA ARG A 290 9.52 -2.68 7.58
C ARG A 290 9.11 -4.14 7.68
N LEU A 291 9.21 -4.89 6.59
CA LEU A 291 8.90 -6.32 6.58
C LEU A 291 9.77 -7.11 7.55
N VAL A 292 11.08 -6.84 7.58
CA VAL A 292 12.01 -7.49 8.52
C VAL A 292 11.79 -7.04 9.96
N GLU A 293 11.38 -5.80 10.21
CA GLU A 293 10.99 -5.36 11.56
C GLU A 293 9.72 -6.08 12.05
N VAL A 294 8.77 -6.28 11.14
CA VAL A 294 7.44 -6.87 11.37
C VAL A 294 7.53 -8.38 11.56
N LEU A 295 8.30 -9.07 10.72
CA LEU A 295 8.38 -10.53 10.64
C LEU A 295 9.76 -11.07 11.04
N GLY A 296 10.66 -10.23 11.56
CA GLY A 296 11.99 -10.66 11.99
C GLY A 296 11.95 -11.63 13.16
N VAL A 297 10.84 -11.71 13.88
CA VAL A 297 10.60 -12.69 14.95
C VAL A 297 9.25 -13.38 14.72
N PRO A 298 9.05 -14.62 15.22
CA PRO A 298 7.76 -15.30 15.12
C PRO A 298 6.65 -14.44 15.70
N ARG A 299 5.68 -14.06 14.86
CA ARG A 299 4.53 -13.28 15.32
C ARG A 299 3.61 -14.16 16.16
N ARG A 300 3.09 -13.57 17.22
CA ARG A 300 2.11 -14.23 18.08
C ARG A 300 0.72 -14.00 17.52
N MET A 301 0.05 -15.12 17.27
CA MET A 301 -1.35 -15.21 16.92
C MET A 301 -2.09 -15.65 18.16
N ILE A 302 -3.15 -14.93 18.50
CA ILE A 302 -3.90 -15.14 19.72
C ILE A 302 -5.34 -15.43 19.33
N ASP A 303 -5.75 -16.68 19.54
CA ASP A 303 -7.11 -17.13 19.33
C ASP A 303 -7.81 -17.21 20.67
N CYS A 304 -8.99 -16.61 20.79
CA CYS A 304 -9.74 -16.62 22.04
C CYS A 304 -11.24 -16.52 21.83
N GLU A 305 -11.99 -16.98 22.83
CA GLU A 305 -13.43 -16.80 22.92
C GLU A 305 -13.77 -15.74 23.97
N GLU A 306 -14.55 -14.76 23.60
CA GLU A 306 -15.09 -13.76 24.52
C GLU A 306 -16.54 -14.10 24.89
N GLY A 307 -16.85 -14.12 26.18
CA GLY A 307 -18.23 -14.28 26.65
C GLY A 307 -18.99 -12.96 26.66
N GLY A 308 -20.23 -12.95 26.17
CA GLY A 308 -21.16 -11.83 26.38
C GLY A 308 -21.31 -10.85 25.21
N LEU A 309 -20.73 -11.15 24.04
CA LEU A 309 -20.84 -10.34 22.81
C LEU A 309 -20.43 -8.86 22.99
N ALA A 310 -19.66 -8.51 24.01
CA ALA A 310 -19.35 -7.11 24.30
C ALA A 310 -18.50 -6.46 23.19
N HIS A 311 -17.73 -7.26 22.46
CA HIS A 311 -16.91 -6.81 21.33
C HIS A 311 -17.49 -7.21 19.96
N ILE A 312 -18.80 -7.40 19.83
CA ILE A 312 -19.46 -7.71 18.54
C ILE A 312 -19.24 -6.61 17.48
N GLY A 313 -18.97 -5.38 17.91
CA GLY A 313 -18.68 -4.25 17.01
C GLY A 313 -17.24 -4.17 16.53
N LEU A 314 -16.36 -5.08 16.95
CA LEU A 314 -14.99 -5.13 16.41
C LEU A 314 -14.99 -5.58 14.96
N GLU A 315 -14.13 -4.95 14.19
CA GLU A 315 -13.94 -5.28 12.78
C GLU A 315 -12.52 -5.77 12.52
N LYS A 316 -12.36 -6.50 11.42
CA LYS A 316 -11.02 -6.80 10.89
C LYS A 316 -10.24 -5.50 10.72
N GLY A 317 -8.97 -5.54 11.11
CA GLY A 317 -8.06 -4.41 11.02
C GLY A 317 -8.18 -3.41 12.17
N ASP A 318 -9.12 -3.56 13.10
CA ASP A 318 -9.18 -2.71 14.30
C ASP A 318 -7.98 -2.98 15.23
N ALA A 319 -7.53 -1.93 15.92
CA ALA A 319 -6.52 -2.07 16.98
C ALA A 319 -7.22 -2.26 18.33
N ALA A 320 -6.74 -3.21 19.12
CA ALA A 320 -7.28 -3.49 20.45
C ALA A 320 -6.16 -3.61 21.48
N LEU A 321 -6.41 -3.15 22.70
CA LEU A 321 -5.54 -3.46 23.83
C LEU A 321 -5.86 -4.85 24.36
N PHE A 322 -4.80 -5.59 24.64
CA PHE A 322 -4.89 -6.97 25.07
C PHE A 322 -3.87 -7.26 26.18
N SER A 323 -4.30 -8.00 27.20
CA SER A 323 -3.46 -8.30 28.37
C SER A 323 -3.46 -9.79 28.70
N LEU A 324 -2.28 -10.42 28.61
CA LEU A 324 -1.98 -11.78 29.06
C LEU A 324 -0.80 -11.76 30.03
N PRO A 325 -1.02 -11.48 31.33
CA PRO A 325 0.08 -11.30 32.29
C PRO A 325 0.90 -12.58 32.55
N TRP A 326 0.42 -13.75 32.13
CA TRP A 326 1.16 -15.01 32.22
C TRP A 326 2.08 -15.26 31.03
N LEU A 327 1.86 -14.57 29.91
CA LEU A 327 2.72 -14.62 28.73
C LEU A 327 3.75 -13.49 28.82
N HIS A 328 4.98 -13.77 28.43
CA HIS A 328 6.08 -12.82 28.51
C HIS A 328 6.62 -12.49 27.11
N ASP A 329 7.20 -11.30 26.95
CA ASP A 329 7.96 -10.93 25.76
C ASP A 329 9.41 -11.47 25.81
N ASP A 330 10.18 -11.12 24.80
CA ASP A 330 11.60 -11.48 24.64
C ASP A 330 12.49 -10.94 25.77
N GLN A 331 12.04 -9.91 26.50
CA GLN A 331 12.71 -9.35 27.66
C GLN A 331 12.24 -9.97 28.98
N GLY A 332 11.36 -10.98 28.91
CA GLY A 332 10.78 -11.59 30.10
C GLY A 332 9.79 -10.69 30.84
N LEU A 333 9.23 -9.67 30.17
CA LEU A 333 8.19 -8.81 30.75
C LEU A 333 6.79 -9.34 30.41
N PRO A 334 5.85 -9.35 31.37
CA PRO A 334 4.47 -9.73 31.12
C PRO A 334 3.82 -8.91 30.01
N LEU A 335 3.00 -9.56 29.18
CA LEU A 335 2.20 -8.89 28.17
C LEU A 335 1.00 -8.19 28.81
N VAL A 336 1.19 -6.92 29.15
CA VAL A 336 0.14 -6.04 29.68
C VAL A 336 -0.04 -4.87 28.72
N ASN A 337 -1.28 -4.55 28.39
CA ASN A 337 -1.64 -3.47 27.46
C ASN A 337 -0.91 -3.58 26.11
N GLN A 338 -0.81 -4.80 25.60
CA GLN A 338 -0.28 -5.04 24.26
C GLN A 338 -1.27 -4.54 23.23
N VAL A 339 -0.75 -3.87 22.21
CA VAL A 339 -1.52 -3.45 21.06
C VAL A 339 -1.57 -4.64 20.10
N THR A 340 -2.79 -5.10 19.84
CA THR A 340 -3.07 -6.19 18.91
C THR A 340 -3.87 -5.67 17.73
N ARG A 341 -3.76 -6.37 16.60
CA ARG A 341 -4.58 -6.13 15.41
C ARG A 341 -5.61 -7.24 15.30
N VAL A 342 -6.88 -6.88 15.14
CA VAL A 342 -7.96 -7.84 14.91
C VAL A 342 -7.83 -8.40 13.49
N LEU A 343 -7.69 -9.72 13.36
CA LEU A 343 -7.62 -10.40 12.07
C LEU A 343 -8.96 -11.00 11.64
N SER A 344 -9.70 -11.54 12.60
CA SER A 344 -11.07 -12.04 12.39
C SER A 344 -11.92 -11.87 13.65
N VAL A 345 -13.23 -11.72 13.42
CA VAL A 345 -14.27 -11.64 14.43
C VAL A 345 -15.42 -12.52 13.97
N GLU A 346 -15.75 -13.54 14.75
CA GLU A 346 -16.84 -14.47 14.45
C GLU A 346 -17.85 -14.48 15.61
N PRO A 347 -18.91 -13.65 15.53
CA PRO A 347 -19.95 -13.63 16.54
C PRO A 347 -20.86 -14.86 16.41
N GLN A 348 -21.09 -15.57 17.51
CA GLN A 348 -22.00 -16.70 17.61
C GLN A 348 -23.17 -16.30 18.51
N MET A 349 -24.24 -15.78 17.90
CA MET A 349 -25.39 -15.22 18.62
C MET A 349 -26.10 -16.25 19.50
N ASP A 350 -26.23 -17.49 19.02
CA ASP A 350 -26.89 -18.58 19.75
C ASP A 350 -26.18 -18.95 21.04
N ARG A 351 -24.83 -18.86 21.02
CA ARG A 351 -23.97 -19.20 22.16
C ARG A 351 -23.54 -17.97 22.98
N ARG A 352 -23.92 -16.77 22.54
CA ARG A 352 -23.53 -15.48 23.13
C ARG A 352 -22.03 -15.36 23.34
N LEU A 353 -21.26 -15.79 22.33
CA LEU A 353 -19.80 -15.71 22.34
C LEU A 353 -19.29 -15.09 21.05
N THR A 354 -18.11 -14.48 21.13
CA THR A 354 -17.39 -13.96 19.96
C THR A 354 -16.04 -14.66 19.91
N ARG A 355 -15.71 -15.28 18.78
CA ARG A 355 -14.36 -15.78 18.52
C ARG A 355 -13.52 -14.67 17.89
N LEU A 356 -12.33 -14.47 18.43
CA LEU A 356 -11.40 -13.44 18.01
C LEU A 356 -10.07 -14.08 17.66
N CYS A 357 -9.54 -13.72 16.49
CA CYS A 357 -8.15 -13.96 16.14
C CYS A 357 -7.43 -12.62 16.13
N LEU A 358 -6.41 -12.49 16.99
CA LEU A 358 -5.65 -11.26 17.19
C LEU A 358 -4.19 -11.50 16.83
N MET A 359 -3.58 -10.53 16.14
CA MET A 359 -2.15 -10.51 15.87
C MET A 359 -1.47 -9.55 16.83
N ASP A 360 -0.44 -10.04 17.53
CA ASP A 360 0.43 -9.18 18.32
C ASP A 360 1.28 -8.29 17.40
N THR A 361 1.23 -6.98 17.65
CA THR A 361 2.01 -6.00 16.87
C THR A 361 3.43 -5.78 17.43
N GLY A 362 3.71 -6.28 18.63
CA GLY A 362 4.93 -6.00 19.39
C GLY A 362 4.95 -4.63 20.06
N TYR A 363 3.90 -3.82 19.87
CA TYR A 363 3.74 -2.51 20.51
C TYR A 363 2.83 -2.61 21.73
N PHE A 364 3.04 -1.72 22.69
CA PHE A 364 2.26 -1.65 23.92
C PHE A 364 1.94 -0.21 24.26
N LYS A 365 0.86 -0.01 25.01
CA LYS A 365 0.52 1.31 25.56
C LYS A 365 1.62 1.75 26.54
N THR A 366 2.12 2.97 26.35
CA THR A 366 3.12 3.56 27.25
C THR A 366 2.49 4.50 28.27
N LEU A 367 3.19 4.74 29.37
CA LEU A 367 2.80 5.71 30.39
C LEU A 367 3.13 7.12 29.93
N ALA A 368 2.09 7.92 29.67
CA ALA A 368 2.24 9.37 29.56
C ALA A 368 2.41 9.97 30.96
N CYS A 369 3.55 10.62 31.20
CA CYS A 369 3.81 11.41 32.40
C CYS A 369 3.77 12.89 32.04
N ARG A 370 3.05 13.70 32.82
CA ARG A 370 3.08 15.15 32.63
C ARG A 370 4.46 15.69 32.96
N ALA A 371 4.97 16.60 32.14
CA ALA A 371 6.21 17.33 32.39
C ALA A 371 5.95 18.51 33.36
N ASP A 372 5.30 18.24 34.49
CA ASP A 372 4.90 19.22 35.51
C ASP A 372 5.75 19.16 36.79
N GLY A 373 6.83 18.39 36.77
CA GLY A 373 7.72 18.19 37.91
C GLY A 373 7.24 17.15 38.93
N SER A 374 6.09 16.50 38.71
CA SER A 374 5.57 15.45 39.61
C SER A 374 6.38 14.16 39.60
N ARG A 375 7.26 13.95 38.62
CA ARG A 375 8.18 12.80 38.53
C ARG A 375 9.61 13.27 38.27
N PRO A 376 10.61 12.73 39.00
CA PRO A 376 12.01 13.05 38.75
C PRO A 376 12.47 12.50 37.39
N ALA A 377 13.27 13.28 36.65
CA ALA A 377 13.91 12.87 35.40
C ALA A 377 15.23 12.14 35.68
N ASP A 378 15.19 11.13 36.54
CA ASP A 378 16.35 10.37 37.04
C ASP A 378 16.65 9.09 36.22
N GLY A 379 15.89 8.86 35.15
CA GLY A 379 16.01 7.69 34.29
C GLY A 379 15.28 6.44 34.81
N VAL A 380 14.63 6.51 35.98
CA VAL A 380 13.78 5.43 36.51
C VAL A 380 12.50 5.28 35.70
N VAL A 381 11.97 6.40 35.19
CA VAL A 381 10.87 6.42 34.23
C VAL A 381 11.33 7.07 32.93
N LYS A 382 11.27 6.33 31.82
CA LYS A 382 11.49 6.88 30.49
C LYS A 382 10.23 7.60 30.03
N ALA A 383 10.32 8.91 29.86
CA ALA A 383 9.22 9.72 29.32
C ALA A 383 8.73 9.13 27.98
N GLY A 384 7.49 8.63 27.95
CA GLY A 384 6.89 8.01 26.76
C GLY A 384 7.47 6.64 26.35
N GLY A 385 8.38 6.05 27.14
CA GLY A 385 9.06 4.80 26.79
C GLY A 385 8.63 3.58 27.61
N ASP A 386 8.12 3.77 28.83
CA ASP A 386 7.78 2.66 29.71
C ASP A 386 6.36 2.14 29.48
N ARG A 387 6.22 0.81 29.46
CA ARG A 387 4.93 0.11 29.34
C ARG A 387 4.00 0.51 30.48
N ASP A 388 2.75 0.85 30.16
CA ASP A 388 1.71 0.95 31.19
C ASP A 388 1.39 -0.43 31.72
N ARG A 389 1.72 -0.66 33.00
CA ARG A 389 1.52 -1.93 33.69
C ARG A 389 0.19 -1.98 34.44
N ARG A 390 -0.61 -0.91 34.40
CA ARG A 390 -1.95 -0.91 34.99
C ARG A 390 -2.86 -1.75 34.10
N ALA A 391 -3.29 -2.91 34.61
CA ALA A 391 -4.31 -3.71 33.94
C ALA A 391 -5.64 -2.95 33.95
N PHE A 392 -6.39 -3.06 32.85
CA PHE A 392 -7.74 -2.52 32.71
C PHE A 392 -8.80 -3.56 33.06
#